data_AF-A0A496WSK8-F1
#
_entry.id   AF-A0A496WSK8-F1
#
_cell.length_a   1.000
_cell.length_b   1.000
_cell.length_c   1.000
_cell.angle_alpha   90.00
_cell.angle_beta   90.00
_cell.angle_gamma   90.00
#
_symmetry.space_group_name_H-M   'P 1'
#
loop_
_entity.id
_entity.type
_entity.pdbx_description
1 polymer ?
#
loop_
_entity_poly.entity_id
_entity_poly.type
_entity_poly.pdbx_seq_one_letter_code
_entity_poly.pdbx_strand_id
1 'polypeptide(L)'
;MIHMNPVIERVTERIRMRSSASRRTYLNRIHAAAEEGPSRSTLSCSNLAHGIAACSSEGKEALSGDKVPNIGIVSAYNDMLSAHQPLEAFPELIKAAAQNEGAVAQFAGGVPAMCDGVTQGQDGMDLSLFSRDVIALSTAIALSHNMFD
;
A
#
# COMPACT_ATOMS: atom_id res chain seq x y z
N MET A 1 -11.25 -25.17 26.52
CA MET A 1 -10.77 -25.05 25.12
C MET A 1 -11.93 -24.55 24.28
N ILE A 2 -11.77 -23.46 23.55
CA ILE A 2 -12.80 -23.01 22.62
C ILE A 2 -12.71 -23.93 21.40
N HIS A 3 -13.76 -24.72 21.16
CA HIS A 3 -13.84 -25.57 19.98
C HIS A 3 -14.36 -24.74 18.81
N MET A 4 -13.62 -24.70 17.70
CA MET A 4 -14.01 -23.95 16.52
C MET A 4 -15.27 -24.57 15.90
N ASN A 5 -16.15 -23.74 15.34
CA ASN A 5 -17.36 -24.22 14.69
C ASN A 5 -16.97 -25.19 13.54
N PRO A 6 -17.56 -26.40 13.47
CA PRO A 6 -17.16 -27.42 12.49
C PRO A 6 -17.41 -27.02 11.04
N VAL A 7 -18.32 -26.08 10.78
CA VAL A 7 -18.52 -25.52 9.44
C VAL A 7 -17.35 -24.63 9.05
N ILE A 8 -16.86 -23.79 9.97
CA ILE A 8 -15.72 -22.91 9.74
C ILE A 8 -14.45 -23.73 9.51
N GLU A 9 -14.25 -24.79 10.30
CA GLU A 9 -13.13 -25.72 10.11
C GLU A 9 -13.17 -26.37 8.72
N ARG A 10 -14.32 -26.94 8.34
CA ARG A 10 -14.51 -27.57 7.02
C ARG A 10 -14.30 -26.60 5.86
N VAL A 11 -14.81 -25.37 5.96
CA VAL A 11 -14.64 -24.36 4.89
C VAL A 11 -13.18 -23.90 4.80
N THR A 12 -12.52 -23.69 5.94
CA THR A 12 -11.09 -23.34 6.02
C THR A 12 -10.24 -24.42 5.36
N GLU A 13 -10.47 -25.69 5.69
CA GLU A 13 -9.69 -26.80 5.13
C GLU A 13 -9.93 -26.93 3.62
N ARG A 14 -11.17 -26.77 3.17
CA ARG A 14 -11.48 -26.74 1.74
C ARG A 14 -10.74 -25.63 0.99
N ILE A 15 -10.64 -24.43 1.58
CA ILE A 15 -9.91 -23.31 0.98
C ILE A 15 -8.41 -23.60 0.96
N ARG A 16 -7.83 -24.11 2.07
CA ARG A 16 -6.41 -24.52 2.14
C ARG A 16 -6.07 -25.53 1.05
N MET A 17 -6.83 -26.62 0.95
CA MET A 17 -6.58 -27.67 -0.03
C MET A 17 -6.70 -27.14 -1.47
N ARG A 18 -7.77 -26.39 -1.79
CA ARG A 18 -7.97 -25.82 -3.13
C ARG A 18 -6.89 -24.81 -3.53
N SER A 19 -6.35 -24.05 -2.58
CA SER A 19 -5.39 -22.97 -2.84
C SER A 19 -3.93 -23.37 -2.64
N SER A 20 -3.64 -24.61 -2.24
CA SER A 20 -2.29 -25.03 -1.83
C SER A 20 -1.20 -24.69 -2.87
N ALA A 21 -1.44 -25.02 -4.14
CA ALA A 21 -0.47 -24.76 -5.20
C ALA A 21 -0.29 -23.25 -5.47
N SER A 22 -1.38 -22.48 -5.62
CA SER A 22 -1.30 -21.04 -5.89
C SER A 22 -0.74 -20.25 -4.70
N ARG A 23 -1.09 -20.65 -3.48
CA ARG A 23 -0.54 -20.06 -2.25
C ARG A 23 0.95 -20.30 -2.14
N ARG A 24 1.43 -21.51 -2.45
CA ARG A 24 2.87 -21.81 -2.48
C ARG A 24 3.61 -20.93 -3.49
N THR A 25 3.09 -20.81 -4.72
CA THR A 25 3.68 -19.94 -5.73
C THR A 25 3.73 -18.48 -5.28
N TYR A 26 2.65 -17.98 -4.67
CA TYR A 26 2.61 -16.63 -4.12
C TYR A 26 3.65 -16.43 -3.02
N LEU A 27 3.71 -17.32 -2.02
CA LEU A 27 4.66 -17.22 -0.91
C LEU A 27 6.10 -17.27 -1.38
N ASN A 28 6.43 -18.14 -2.35
CA ASN A 28 7.78 -18.19 -2.92
C ASN A 28 8.17 -16.85 -3.57
N ARG A 29 7.25 -16.18 -4.27
CA ARG A 29 7.50 -14.85 -4.86
C ARG A 29 7.70 -13.78 -3.78
N ILE A 30 6.88 -13.78 -2.75
CA ILE A 30 7.00 -12.83 -1.64
C ILE A 30 8.31 -13.02 -0.88
N HIS A 31 8.71 -14.27 -0.63
CA HIS A 31 9.98 -14.57 0.03
C HIS A 31 11.17 -14.13 -0.83
N ALA A 32 11.16 -14.42 -2.13
CA ALA A 32 12.21 -13.99 -3.05
C ALA A 32 12.34 -12.46 -3.09
N ALA A 33 11.22 -11.73 -3.16
CA ALA A 33 11.22 -10.26 -3.13
C ALA A 33 11.72 -9.71 -1.78
N ALA A 34 11.38 -10.35 -0.66
CA ALA A 34 11.88 -9.97 0.65
C ALA A 34 13.38 -10.24 0.83
N GLU A 35 13.90 -11.34 0.27
CA GLU A 35 15.33 -11.67 0.25
C GLU A 35 16.14 -10.72 -0.63
N GLU A 36 15.58 -10.26 -1.76
CA GLU A 36 16.18 -9.19 -2.57
C GLU A 36 16.22 -7.85 -1.82
N GLY A 37 15.25 -7.63 -0.93
CA GLY A 37 15.12 -6.42 -0.11
C GLY A 37 14.72 -5.18 -0.91
N PRO A 38 14.37 -4.08 -0.22
CA PRO A 38 14.13 -2.81 -0.88
C PRO A 38 15.45 -2.35 -1.50
N SER A 39 15.48 -2.19 -2.82
CA SER A 39 16.75 -1.99 -3.51
C SER A 39 17.22 -0.53 -3.47
N ARG A 40 16.87 0.21 -2.41
CA ARG A 40 17.23 1.63 -2.18
C ARG A 40 18.74 1.86 -2.26
N SER A 41 19.55 1.03 -1.60
CA SER A 41 21.03 1.09 -1.72
C SER A 41 21.58 0.70 -3.09
N THR A 42 20.78 0.05 -3.95
CA THR A 42 21.18 -0.34 -5.31
C THR A 42 20.69 0.65 -6.38
N LEU A 43 19.80 1.59 -6.02
CA LEU A 43 19.40 2.68 -6.90
C LEU A 43 20.62 3.51 -7.25
N SER A 44 20.71 3.95 -8.51
CA SER A 44 21.74 4.91 -8.90
C SER A 44 21.62 6.17 -8.04
N CYS A 45 22.73 6.84 -7.76
CA CYS A 45 22.72 8.09 -6.97
C CYS A 45 21.71 9.12 -7.52
N SER A 46 21.49 9.13 -8.84
CA SER A 46 20.47 9.97 -9.48
C SER A 46 19.05 9.55 -9.12
N ASN A 47 18.72 8.25 -9.19
CA ASN A 47 17.36 7.78 -8.86
C ASN A 47 17.03 8.02 -7.39
N LEU A 48 17.98 7.74 -6.50
CA LEU A 48 17.82 7.99 -5.07
C LEU A 48 17.61 9.49 -4.79
N ALA A 49 18.41 10.37 -5.41
CA ALA A 49 18.28 11.81 -5.26
C ALA A 49 16.88 12.31 -5.64
N HIS A 50 16.28 11.77 -6.71
CA HIS A 50 14.90 12.13 -7.10
C HIS A 50 13.89 11.64 -6.05
N GLY A 51 14.03 10.41 -5.56
CA GLY A 51 13.11 9.82 -4.58
C GLY A 51 13.07 10.54 -3.24
N ILE A 52 14.19 11.18 -2.82
CA ILE A 52 14.29 11.87 -1.53
C ILE A 52 14.28 13.41 -1.66
N ALA A 53 14.20 13.95 -2.88
CA ALA A 53 14.36 15.38 -3.13
C ALA A 53 13.39 16.27 -2.32
N ALA A 54 12.15 15.79 -2.14
CA ALA A 54 11.09 16.50 -1.43
C ALA A 54 11.05 16.20 0.09
N CYS A 55 11.90 15.29 0.60
CA CYS A 55 11.99 15.03 2.03
C CYS A 55 12.59 16.23 2.78
N SER A 56 12.31 16.30 4.09
CA SER A 56 13.03 17.17 5.01
C SER A 56 14.54 16.86 4.99
N SER A 57 15.37 17.78 5.45
CA SER A 57 16.83 17.55 5.54
C SER A 57 17.16 16.29 6.35
N GLU A 58 16.46 16.09 7.48
CA GLU A 58 16.57 14.88 8.31
C GLU A 58 16.17 13.62 7.54
N GLY A 59 15.05 13.66 6.81
CA GLY A 59 14.58 12.54 5.98
C GLY A 59 15.54 12.21 4.83
N LYS A 60 16.17 13.22 4.22
CA LYS A 60 17.21 13.02 3.20
C LYS A 60 18.43 12.30 3.76
N GLU A 61 18.92 12.71 4.93
CA GLU A 61 20.05 12.06 5.57
C GLU A 61 19.72 10.63 5.99
N ALA A 62 18.52 10.41 6.55
CA ALA A 62 18.05 9.10 6.96
C ALA A 62 17.87 8.12 5.78
N LEU A 63 17.37 8.60 4.65
CA LEU A 63 17.12 7.80 3.42
C LEU A 63 18.31 7.72 2.45
N SER A 64 19.40 8.47 2.67
CA SER A 64 20.59 8.41 1.80
C SER A 64 21.39 7.09 1.95
N GLY A 65 20.98 6.21 2.87
CA GLY A 65 21.38 4.81 2.93
C GLY A 65 20.21 3.94 3.43
N ASP A 66 20.43 2.64 3.64
CA ASP A 66 19.37 1.71 4.10
C ASP A 66 19.25 1.68 5.63
N LYS A 67 19.32 2.85 6.27
CA LYS A 67 19.40 2.94 7.74
C LYS A 67 18.04 2.86 8.43
N VAL A 68 16.97 3.25 7.73
CA VAL A 68 15.62 3.36 8.29
C VAL A 68 14.56 2.85 7.32
N PRO A 69 13.44 2.29 7.79
CA PRO A 69 12.29 1.98 6.94
C PRO A 69 11.70 3.24 6.30
N ASN A 70 11.20 3.11 5.08
CA ASN A 70 10.48 4.13 4.33
C ASN A 70 9.08 3.64 3.96
N ILE A 71 8.06 4.23 4.56
CA ILE A 71 6.67 3.81 4.42
C ILE A 71 6.01 4.60 3.28
N GLY A 72 5.50 3.89 2.28
CA GLY A 72 4.72 4.48 1.20
C GLY A 72 3.26 4.72 1.62
N ILE A 73 2.79 5.96 1.53
CA ILE A 73 1.39 6.33 1.78
C ILE A 73 0.65 6.42 0.45
N VAL A 74 -0.38 5.57 0.29
CA VAL A 74 -1.30 5.61 -0.86
C VAL A 74 -2.68 5.99 -0.35
N SER A 75 -3.27 7.06 -0.88
CA SER A 75 -4.53 7.61 -0.36
C SER A 75 -5.60 7.76 -1.44
N ALA A 76 -6.83 7.41 -1.09
CA ALA A 76 -8.03 7.69 -1.88
C ALA A 76 -8.71 8.99 -1.42
N TYR A 77 -7.95 9.97 -0.89
CA TYR A 77 -8.51 11.24 -0.44
C TYR A 77 -9.32 11.92 -1.55
N ASN A 78 -10.52 12.35 -1.18
CA ASN A 78 -11.43 13.09 -2.04
C ASN A 78 -12.33 13.95 -1.15
N ASP A 79 -12.37 15.25 -1.43
CA ASP A 79 -13.09 16.27 -0.64
C ASP A 79 -14.62 16.17 -0.81
N MET A 80 -15.07 15.81 -2.01
CA MET A 80 -16.49 15.70 -2.35
C MET A 80 -17.15 14.46 -1.72
N LEU A 81 -16.40 13.36 -1.59
CA LEU A 81 -16.90 12.10 -1.05
C LEU A 81 -16.73 12.02 0.46
N SER A 82 -17.84 12.06 1.21
CA SER A 82 -17.82 12.10 2.68
C SER A 82 -17.06 10.94 3.35
N ALA A 83 -17.06 9.75 2.75
CA ALA A 83 -16.29 8.61 3.26
C ALA A 83 -14.77 8.74 3.07
N HIS A 84 -14.34 9.62 2.17
CA HIS A 84 -12.95 9.83 1.77
C HIS A 84 -12.37 11.15 2.26
N GLN A 85 -13.20 12.16 2.51
CA GLN A 85 -12.75 13.46 3.02
C GLN A 85 -11.94 13.33 4.33
N PRO A 86 -12.31 12.48 5.31
CA PRO A 86 -11.53 12.31 6.54
C PRO A 86 -10.08 11.87 6.31
N LEU A 87 -9.75 11.31 5.14
CA LEU A 87 -8.39 10.88 4.79
C LEU A 87 -7.40 12.06 4.63
N GLU A 88 -7.88 13.30 4.53
CA GLU A 88 -7.05 14.51 4.35
C GLU A 88 -5.91 14.61 5.38
N ALA A 89 -6.23 14.37 6.66
CA ALA A 89 -5.30 14.55 7.76
C ALA A 89 -4.35 13.35 7.97
N PHE A 90 -4.68 12.18 7.42
CA PHE A 90 -3.96 10.94 7.71
C PHE A 90 -2.50 10.94 7.21
N PRO A 91 -2.17 11.46 6.01
CA PRO A 91 -0.78 11.49 5.56
C PRO A 91 0.17 12.16 6.55
N GLU A 92 -0.21 13.31 7.12
CA GLU A 92 0.64 14.01 8.09
C GLU A 92 0.72 13.27 9.43
N LEU A 93 -0.39 12.69 9.91
CA LEU A 93 -0.40 11.88 11.12
C LEU A 93 0.48 10.63 10.97
N ILE A 94 0.43 9.96 9.82
CA ILE A 94 1.25 8.77 9.53
C ILE A 94 2.74 9.15 9.46
N LYS A 95 3.08 10.27 8.82
CA LYS A 95 4.48 10.76 8.76
C LYS A 95 5.03 11.05 10.15
N ALA A 96 4.25 11.74 10.99
CA ALA A 96 4.66 12.04 12.36
C ALA A 96 4.84 10.77 13.20
N ALA A 97 3.92 9.80 13.07
CA ALA A 97 4.02 8.52 13.77
C ALA A 97 5.24 7.72 13.31
N ALA A 98 5.50 7.64 11.99
CA ALA A 98 6.68 6.98 11.46
C ALA A 98 7.98 7.61 12.00
N GLN A 99 8.06 8.94 12.02
CA GLN A 99 9.21 9.67 12.53
C GLN A 99 9.48 9.37 14.01
N ASN A 100 8.43 9.32 14.84
CA ASN A 100 8.56 8.99 16.27
C ASN A 100 9.10 7.57 16.51
N GLU A 101 8.88 6.65 15.58
CA GLU A 101 9.38 5.27 15.61
C GLU A 101 10.70 5.09 14.84
N GLY A 102 11.34 6.19 14.42
CA GLY A 102 12.61 6.15 13.70
C GLY A 102 12.52 5.71 12.24
N ALA A 103 11.34 5.77 11.64
CA ALA A 103 11.09 5.53 10.22
C ALA A 103 10.80 6.84 9.46
N VAL A 104 10.84 6.79 8.14
CA VAL A 104 10.35 7.86 7.26
C VAL A 104 9.07 7.39 6.59
N ALA A 105 8.16 8.31 6.28
CA ALA A 105 7.03 8.02 5.41
C ALA A 105 6.94 9.08 4.31
N GLN A 106 6.55 8.66 3.12
CA GLN A 106 6.36 9.53 1.97
C GLN A 106 5.00 9.28 1.34
N PHE A 107 4.38 10.33 0.79
CA PHE A 107 3.18 10.17 -0.01
C PHE A 107 3.57 9.57 -1.37
N ALA A 108 3.28 8.29 -1.55
CA ALA A 108 3.64 7.53 -2.74
C ALA A 108 2.71 7.80 -3.92
N GLY A 109 1.41 8.03 -3.65
CA GLY A 109 0.46 8.36 -4.71
C GLY A 109 -1.00 8.43 -4.26
N GLY A 110 -1.81 9.08 -5.10
CA GLY A 110 -3.26 9.06 -4.99
C GLY A 110 -3.87 7.92 -5.80
N VAL A 111 -4.98 7.38 -5.33
CA VAL A 111 -5.85 6.47 -6.10
C VAL A 111 -7.22 7.12 -6.26
N PRO A 112 -8.00 6.78 -7.31
CA PRO A 112 -9.33 7.33 -7.46
C PRO A 112 -10.24 6.90 -6.30
N ALA A 113 -11.22 7.74 -6.03
CA ALA A 113 -12.27 7.50 -5.06
C ALA A 113 -13.63 7.48 -5.74
N MET A 114 -14.51 6.61 -5.28
CA MET A 114 -15.86 6.47 -5.78
C MET A 114 -16.80 6.16 -4.62
N CYS A 115 -18.04 6.62 -4.71
CA CYS A 115 -19.04 6.40 -3.67
C CYS A 115 -20.31 5.84 -4.29
N ASP A 116 -20.62 4.59 -3.95
CA ASP A 116 -21.86 3.93 -4.37
C ASP A 116 -23.08 4.77 -3.98
N GLY A 117 -23.09 5.37 -2.78
CA GLY A 117 -24.19 6.23 -2.33
C GLY A 117 -24.43 7.47 -3.22
N VAL A 118 -23.41 7.94 -3.93
CA VAL A 118 -23.53 9.06 -4.90
C VAL A 118 -23.94 8.55 -6.27
N THR A 119 -23.42 7.40 -6.71
CA THR A 119 -23.64 6.89 -8.07
C THR A 119 -24.80 5.93 -8.21
N GLN A 120 -25.39 5.43 -7.11
CA GLN A 120 -26.45 4.43 -7.14
C GLN A 120 -27.68 4.91 -7.93
N GLY A 121 -28.06 4.12 -8.93
CA GLY A 121 -29.17 4.44 -9.83
C GLY A 121 -28.85 5.50 -10.89
N GLN A 122 -27.58 5.90 -11.04
CA GLN A 122 -27.09 6.81 -12.07
C GLN A 122 -26.13 6.07 -13.01
N ASP A 123 -25.89 6.60 -14.21
CA ASP A 123 -24.96 6.04 -15.21
C ASP A 123 -23.55 5.83 -14.65
N GLY A 124 -23.15 6.64 -13.67
CA GLY A 124 -21.87 6.48 -12.98
C GLY A 124 -21.70 5.12 -12.28
N MET A 125 -22.79 4.45 -11.88
CA MET A 125 -22.71 3.16 -11.19
C MET A 125 -22.07 2.07 -12.06
N ASP A 126 -22.14 2.20 -13.39
CA ASP A 126 -21.50 1.29 -14.34
C ASP A 126 -19.97 1.24 -14.18
N LEU A 127 -19.38 2.26 -13.55
CA LEU A 127 -17.95 2.33 -13.26
C LEU A 127 -17.56 1.79 -11.87
N SER A 128 -18.51 1.51 -10.98
CA SER A 128 -18.23 1.16 -9.56
C SER A 128 -17.30 -0.05 -9.45
N LEU A 129 -17.60 -1.15 -10.14
CA LEU A 129 -16.75 -2.34 -10.07
C LEU A 129 -15.38 -2.14 -10.75
N PHE A 130 -15.32 -1.36 -11.83
CA PHE A 130 -14.07 -1.05 -12.52
C PHE A 130 -13.12 -0.20 -11.67
N SER A 131 -13.67 0.66 -10.80
CA SER A 131 -12.86 1.47 -9.88
C SER A 131 -11.90 0.63 -9.03
N ARG A 132 -12.30 -0.59 -8.65
CA ARG A 132 -11.44 -1.54 -7.93
C ARG A 132 -10.16 -1.86 -8.68
N ASP A 133 -10.26 -2.16 -9.97
CA ASP A 133 -9.11 -2.58 -10.78
C ASP A 133 -8.21 -1.37 -11.09
N VAL A 134 -8.81 -0.17 -11.25
CA VAL A 134 -8.04 1.08 -11.37
C VAL A 134 -7.29 1.37 -10.08
N ILE A 135 -7.93 1.26 -8.91
CA ILE A 135 -7.26 1.43 -7.61
C ILE A 135 -6.09 0.45 -7.47
N ALA A 136 -6.30 -0.83 -7.77
CA ALA A 136 -5.25 -1.84 -7.69
C ALA A 136 -4.04 -1.51 -8.58
N LEU A 137 -4.28 -1.09 -9.83
CA LEU A 137 -3.20 -0.70 -10.74
C LEU A 137 -2.50 0.59 -10.29
N SER A 138 -3.26 1.60 -9.86
CA SER A 138 -2.71 2.86 -9.34
C SER A 138 -1.86 2.64 -8.10
N THR A 139 -2.27 1.75 -7.18
CA THR A 139 -1.44 1.36 -6.02
C THR A 139 -0.14 0.69 -6.45
N ALA A 140 -0.19 -0.22 -7.43
CA ALA A 140 1.02 -0.87 -7.94
C ALA A 140 1.99 0.15 -8.58
N ILE A 141 1.47 1.12 -9.34
CA ILE A 141 2.27 2.21 -9.92
C ILE A 141 2.89 3.06 -8.80
N ALA A 142 2.10 3.47 -7.81
CA ALA A 142 2.59 4.30 -6.69
C ALA A 142 3.76 3.63 -5.95
N LEU A 143 3.69 2.32 -5.73
CA LEU A 143 4.71 1.55 -5.00
C LEU A 143 5.87 1.05 -5.89
N SER A 144 5.78 1.22 -7.21
CA SER A 144 6.77 0.68 -8.17
C SER A 144 8.14 1.36 -8.15
N HIS A 145 8.27 2.48 -7.43
CA HIS A 145 9.51 3.25 -7.33
C HIS A 145 10.62 2.53 -6.56
N ASN A 146 10.33 1.39 -5.92
CA ASN A 146 11.29 0.58 -5.16
C ASN A 146 12.05 1.38 -4.08
N MET A 147 11.33 2.36 -3.51
CA MET A 147 11.81 3.25 -2.45
C MET A 147 11.20 2.91 -1.09
N PHE A 148 10.22 2.01 -1.04
CA PHE A 148 9.43 1.74 0.16
C PHE A 148 9.69 0.33 0.69
N ASP A 149 9.57 0.17 2.00
CA ASP A 149 9.75 -1.07 2.76
C ASP A 149 8.40 -1.69 3.16
#